data_AF-A0A812KIC1-F1
#
_entry.id   AF-A0A812KIC1-F1
#
_cell.length_a   1.000
_cell.length_b   1.000
_cell.length_c   1.000
_cell.angle_alpha   90.00
_cell.angle_beta   90.00
_cell.angle_gamma   90.00
#
_symmetry.space_group_name_H-M   'P 1'
#
loop_
_entity.id
_entity.type
_entity.pdbx_description
1 polymer ?
#
loop_
_entity_poly.entity_id
_entity_poly.type
_entity_poly.pdbx_seq_one_letter_code
_entity_poly.pdbx_strand_id
1 'polypeptide(L)'
;MQLPQDRIAMISARFNETNKDTEKKFRAVCELLRARGLTILMVDAGGGDDFGVLTARYLRQLKRARGVMLSVCTPDYAEKTKSSYSSFAELKYAKDNEDCIDVVPLRVDDIYPPRPPWGEDHIDKHGDAEALVEMVMPNSKVYLDCRDKKEDALVIRT
;
A
#
# COMPACT_ATOMS: atom_id res chain seq x y z
N MET A 1 -3.98 15.04 12.32
CA MET A 1 -4.77 14.67 11.12
C MET A 1 -5.46 13.36 11.44
N GLN A 2 -6.74 13.42 11.75
CA GLN A 2 -7.55 12.27 12.17
C GLN A 2 -8.29 11.79 10.93
N LEU A 3 -8.18 10.50 10.58
CA LEU A 3 -8.96 9.93 9.47
C LEU A 3 -10.44 10.07 9.84
N PRO A 4 -11.33 10.57 8.94
CA PRO A 4 -12.76 10.58 9.20
C PRO A 4 -13.19 9.17 9.58
N GLN A 5 -14.00 9.07 10.65
CA GLN A 5 -14.32 7.84 11.37
C GLN A 5 -14.98 6.74 10.50
N ASP A 6 -15.35 7.06 9.25
CA ASP A 6 -16.11 6.22 8.32
C ASP A 6 -15.36 5.81 7.03
N ARG A 7 -14.10 6.20 6.84
CA ARG A 7 -13.39 5.88 5.58
C ARG A 7 -12.80 4.47 5.61
N ILE A 8 -13.18 3.66 4.62
CA ILE A 8 -12.53 2.38 4.33
C ILE A 8 -11.09 2.65 3.93
N ALA A 9 -10.16 1.88 4.48
CA ALA A 9 -8.77 1.89 4.03
C ALA A 9 -8.35 0.54 3.47
N MET A 10 -7.39 0.55 2.54
CA MET A 10 -6.75 -0.64 2.00
C MET A 10 -5.24 -0.55 2.19
N ILE A 11 -4.63 -1.59 2.77
CA ILE A 11 -3.18 -1.75 2.78
C ILE A 11 -2.74 -2.24 1.41
N SER A 12 -1.94 -1.43 0.73
CA SER A 12 -1.20 -1.81 -0.48
C SER A 12 0.25 -2.02 -0.10
N ALA A 13 0.80 -3.19 -0.39
CA ALA A 13 2.16 -3.55 0.00
C ALA A 13 2.77 -4.56 -0.96
N ARG A 14 4.11 -4.59 -1.01
CA ARG A 14 4.86 -5.68 -1.63
C ARG A 14 5.57 -6.47 -0.53
N PHE A 15 4.91 -7.50 0.00
CA PHE A 15 5.58 -8.40 0.94
C PHE A 15 6.37 -9.48 0.20
N ASN A 16 7.55 -9.78 0.72
CA ASN A 16 8.48 -10.74 0.15
C ASN A 16 9.41 -11.29 1.26
N GLU A 17 10.34 -12.14 0.86
CA GLU A 17 11.26 -12.81 1.80
C GLU A 17 12.20 -11.84 2.54
N THR A 18 12.48 -10.66 1.99
CA THR A 18 13.42 -9.68 2.56
C THR A 18 12.75 -8.71 3.53
N ASN A 19 11.41 -8.64 3.56
CA ASN A 19 10.66 -7.69 4.39
C ASN A 19 9.60 -8.35 5.30
N LYS A 20 9.81 -9.61 5.70
CA LYS A 20 8.90 -10.39 6.55
C LYS A 20 8.50 -9.71 7.86
N ASP A 21 9.40 -8.96 8.48
CA ASP A 21 9.07 -8.28 9.75
C ASP A 21 8.14 -7.08 9.50
N THR A 22 8.28 -6.39 8.38
CA THR A 22 7.30 -5.39 7.91
C THR A 22 5.96 -6.05 7.63
N GLU A 23 5.93 -7.22 6.99
CA GLU A 23 4.69 -7.98 6.77
C GLU A 23 3.99 -8.31 8.09
N LYS A 24 4.70 -8.95 9.03
CA LYS A 24 4.14 -9.30 10.35
C LYS A 24 3.58 -8.07 11.07
N LYS A 25 4.34 -6.97 11.07
CA LYS A 25 3.94 -5.70 11.69
C LYS A 25 2.64 -5.17 11.08
N PHE A 26 2.54 -5.11 9.75
CA PHE A 26 1.35 -4.55 9.10
C PHE A 26 0.13 -5.47 9.16
N ARG A 27 0.33 -6.79 9.22
CA ARG A 27 -0.74 -7.74 9.57
C ARG A 27 -1.27 -7.49 10.98
N ALA A 28 -0.38 -7.33 11.97
CA ALA A 28 -0.77 -7.00 13.34
C ALA A 28 -1.48 -5.63 13.44
N VAL A 29 -0.99 -4.61 12.73
CA VAL A 29 -1.65 -3.29 12.63
C VAL A 29 -3.06 -3.42 12.05
N CYS A 30 -3.26 -4.24 11.01
CA CYS A 30 -4.59 -4.49 10.46
C CYS A 30 -5.54 -5.07 11.51
N GLU A 31 -5.10 -6.09 12.24
CA GLU A 31 -5.92 -6.70 13.29
C GLU A 31 -6.25 -5.71 14.41
N LEU A 32 -5.29 -4.89 14.84
CA LEU A 32 -5.53 -3.85 15.85
C LEU A 32 -6.50 -2.77 15.37
N LEU A 33 -6.41 -2.34 14.10
CA LEU A 33 -7.35 -1.38 13.52
C LEU A 33 -8.77 -1.99 13.39
N ARG A 34 -8.87 -3.24 12.95
CA ARG A 34 -10.14 -3.98 12.85
C ARG A 34 -10.80 -4.16 14.22
N ALA A 35 -10.02 -4.52 15.24
CA ALA A 35 -10.49 -4.65 16.62
C ALA A 35 -11.06 -3.34 17.20
N ARG A 36 -10.69 -2.19 16.61
CA ARG A 36 -11.21 -0.85 16.97
C ARG A 36 -12.39 -0.40 16.09
N GLY A 37 -12.91 -1.28 15.25
CA GLY A 37 -14.07 -1.01 14.39
C GLY A 37 -13.74 -0.32 13.07
N LEU A 38 -12.47 -0.14 12.70
CA LEU A 38 -12.11 0.38 11.38
C LEU A 38 -12.22 -0.69 10.31
N THR A 39 -12.73 -0.30 9.13
CA THR A 39 -12.77 -1.19 7.96
C THR A 39 -11.45 -1.12 7.21
N ILE A 40 -10.54 -2.05 7.52
CA ILE A 40 -9.23 -2.18 6.86
C ILE A 40 -9.20 -3.42 5.96
N LEU A 41 -9.05 -3.18 4.66
CA LEU A 41 -8.87 -4.19 3.63
C LEU A 41 -7.37 -4.49 3.50
N MET A 42 -7.01 -5.76 3.53
CA MET A 42 -5.65 -6.22 3.27
C MET A 42 -5.82 -7.53 2.51
N VAL A 43 -5.23 -7.62 1.32
CA VAL A 43 -5.34 -8.83 0.50
C VAL A 43 -4.53 -9.91 1.20
N ASP A 44 -5.22 -10.91 1.72
CA ASP A 44 -4.63 -12.10 2.31
C ASP A 44 -5.22 -13.31 1.60
N ALA A 45 -4.52 -13.81 0.57
CA ALA A 45 -4.99 -15.01 -0.12
C ALA A 45 -4.59 -16.24 0.71
N GLY A 46 -5.53 -16.74 1.50
CA GLY A 46 -5.48 -18.11 2.00
C GLY A 46 -5.63 -19.12 0.85
N GLY A 47 -5.32 -20.39 1.11
CA GLY A 47 -5.50 -21.45 0.13
C GLY A 47 -6.97 -21.59 -0.30
N GLY A 48 -7.29 -21.15 -1.52
CA GLY A 48 -8.63 -21.27 -2.11
C GLY A 48 -9.19 -19.97 -2.72
N ASP A 49 -8.66 -18.80 -2.35
CA ASP A 49 -9.08 -17.52 -2.94
C ASP A 49 -8.20 -17.12 -4.14
N ASP A 50 -8.82 -16.63 -5.20
CA ASP A 50 -8.10 -15.96 -6.29
C ASP A 50 -7.68 -14.58 -5.82
N PHE A 51 -6.39 -14.47 -5.47
CA PHE A 51 -5.73 -13.23 -5.05
C PHE A 51 -6.10 -12.04 -5.94
N GLY A 52 -6.19 -12.24 -7.26
CA GLY A 52 -6.53 -11.18 -8.20
C GLY A 52 -7.97 -10.70 -8.10
N VAL A 53 -8.93 -11.62 -7.95
CA VAL A 53 -10.34 -11.28 -7.75
C VAL A 53 -10.53 -10.53 -6.43
N LEU A 54 -9.77 -10.88 -5.39
CA LEU A 54 -9.84 -10.20 -4.10
C LEU A 54 -9.30 -8.77 -4.19
N THR A 55 -8.12 -8.58 -4.82
CA THR A 55 -7.55 -7.25 -5.08
C THR A 55 -8.51 -6.36 -5.86
N ALA A 56 -9.07 -6.86 -6.97
CA ALA A 56 -10.04 -6.09 -7.77
C ALA A 56 -11.29 -5.69 -6.98
N ARG A 57 -11.78 -6.59 -6.12
CA ARG A 57 -12.95 -6.33 -5.26
C ARG A 57 -12.65 -5.23 -4.24
N TYR A 58 -11.47 -5.26 -3.62
CA TYR A 58 -11.06 -4.25 -2.64
C TYR A 58 -10.82 -2.88 -3.28
N LEU A 59 -10.15 -2.82 -4.43
CA LEU A 59 -9.98 -1.57 -5.18
C LEU A 59 -11.33 -0.95 -5.58
N ARG A 60 -12.30 -1.77 -6.01
CA ARG A 60 -13.67 -1.31 -6.28
C ARG A 60 -14.35 -0.75 -5.03
N GLN A 61 -14.21 -1.43 -3.89
CA GLN A 61 -14.77 -0.93 -2.62
C GLN A 61 -14.14 0.41 -2.23
N LEU A 62 -12.81 0.50 -2.34
CA LEU A 62 -12.05 1.71 -2.03
C LEU A 62 -12.51 2.89 -2.89
N LYS A 63 -12.61 2.69 -4.21
CA LYS A 63 -13.12 3.73 -5.12
C LYS A 63 -14.53 4.18 -4.75
N ARG A 64 -15.46 3.24 -4.54
CA ARG A 64 -16.88 3.56 -4.24
C ARG A 64 -17.06 4.31 -2.93
N ALA A 65 -16.28 3.97 -1.91
CA ALA A 65 -16.33 4.58 -0.60
C ALA A 65 -15.50 5.87 -0.49
N ARG A 66 -14.87 6.30 -1.58
CA ARG A 66 -13.85 7.36 -1.59
C ARG A 66 -12.80 7.12 -0.49
N GLY A 67 -12.28 5.90 -0.42
CA GLY A 67 -11.44 5.41 0.67
C GLY A 67 -9.98 5.84 0.57
N VAL A 68 -9.16 5.28 1.45
CA VAL A 68 -7.72 5.59 1.55
C VAL A 68 -6.87 4.36 1.23
N MET A 69 -5.96 4.48 0.26
CA MET A 69 -4.90 3.50 0.05
C MET A 69 -3.72 3.85 0.96
N LEU A 70 -3.39 2.94 1.86
CA LEU A 70 -2.23 3.01 2.74
C LEU A 70 -1.08 2.24 2.07
N SER A 71 -0.15 2.96 1.46
CA SER A 71 0.98 2.36 0.73
C SER A 71 2.13 2.07 1.68
N VAL A 72 2.43 0.79 1.92
CA VAL A 72 3.59 0.37 2.73
C VAL A 72 4.86 0.51 1.89
N CYS A 73 5.55 1.62 2.07
CA CYS A 73 6.69 2.03 1.24
C CYS A 73 7.98 1.30 1.65
N THR A 74 8.09 0.02 1.30
CA THR A 74 9.37 -0.71 1.24
C THR A 74 10.21 -0.22 0.07
N PRO A 75 11.53 -0.47 0.03
CA PRO A 75 12.39 0.01 -1.06
C PRO A 75 11.90 -0.38 -2.46
N ASP A 76 11.32 -1.56 -2.58
CA ASP A 76 10.81 -2.17 -3.80
C ASP A 76 9.29 -2.02 -4.00
N TYR A 77 8.63 -1.16 -3.22
CA TYR A 77 7.20 -0.91 -3.37
C TYR A 77 6.87 -0.43 -4.79
N ALA A 78 5.74 -0.92 -5.32
CA ALA A 78 5.31 -0.71 -6.70
C ALA A 78 6.23 -1.32 -7.79
N GLU A 79 7.12 -2.26 -7.45
CA GLU A 79 7.84 -3.04 -8.46
C GLU A 79 6.87 -3.74 -9.42
N LYS A 80 7.11 -3.60 -10.73
CA LYS A 80 6.39 -4.38 -11.74
C LYS A 80 6.79 -5.85 -11.62
N THR A 81 5.79 -6.69 -11.46
CA THR A 81 5.94 -8.15 -11.49
C THR A 81 5.17 -8.75 -12.66
N LYS A 82 5.25 -10.07 -12.84
CA LYS A 82 4.39 -10.78 -13.80
C LYS A 82 2.91 -10.80 -13.40
N SER A 83 2.58 -10.46 -12.15
CA SER A 83 1.20 -10.44 -11.65
C SER A 83 0.50 -9.14 -12.01
N SER A 84 -0.68 -9.26 -12.62
CA SER A 84 -1.60 -8.14 -12.89
C SER A 84 -2.21 -7.52 -11.63
N TYR A 85 -1.96 -8.10 -10.45
CA TYR A 85 -2.55 -7.70 -9.17
C TYR A 85 -1.48 -7.35 -8.12
N SER A 86 -0.37 -6.76 -8.56
CA SER A 86 0.72 -6.32 -7.69
C SER A 86 0.49 -4.92 -7.11
N SER A 87 1.32 -4.50 -6.15
CA SER A 87 1.28 -3.13 -5.61
C SER A 87 1.51 -2.05 -6.68
N PHE A 88 2.22 -2.36 -7.77
CA PHE A 88 2.29 -1.50 -8.96
C PHE A 88 0.90 -1.26 -9.57
N ALA A 89 0.14 -2.34 -9.80
CA ALA A 89 -1.19 -2.26 -10.39
C ALA A 89 -2.18 -1.54 -9.46
N GLU A 90 -2.07 -1.76 -8.14
CA GLU A 90 -2.85 -1.04 -7.13
C GLU A 90 -2.56 0.46 -7.14
N LEU A 91 -1.27 0.85 -7.12
CA LEU A 91 -0.85 2.25 -7.15
C LEU A 91 -1.29 2.93 -8.45
N LYS A 92 -1.15 2.24 -9.58
CA LYS A 92 -1.62 2.72 -10.88
C LYS A 92 -3.13 2.94 -10.85
N TYR A 93 -3.90 2.00 -10.32
CA TYR A 93 -5.34 2.14 -10.18
C TYR A 93 -5.71 3.35 -9.30
N ALA A 94 -5.01 3.55 -8.19
CA ALA A 94 -5.25 4.71 -7.33
C ALA A 94 -4.94 6.03 -8.06
N LYS A 95 -3.85 6.11 -8.83
CA LYS A 95 -3.53 7.29 -9.65
C LYS A 95 -4.60 7.57 -10.70
N ASP A 96 -5.04 6.53 -11.42
CA ASP A 96 -6.08 6.66 -12.44
C ASP A 96 -7.46 7.05 -11.84
N ASN A 97 -7.61 7.04 -10.50
CA ASN A 97 -8.83 7.40 -9.77
C ASN A 97 -8.53 8.34 -8.58
N GLU A 98 -7.57 9.26 -8.75
CA GLU A 98 -7.06 10.13 -7.67
C GLU A 98 -8.11 11.09 -7.09
N ASP A 99 -9.20 11.34 -7.81
CA ASP A 99 -10.35 12.11 -7.36
C ASP A 99 -11.23 11.36 -6.34
N CYS A 100 -11.06 10.04 -6.25
CA CYS A 100 -11.81 9.14 -5.37
C CYS A 100 -10.93 8.44 -4.34
N ILE A 101 -9.68 8.11 -4.67
CA ILE A 101 -8.80 7.32 -3.80
C ILE A 101 -7.65 8.20 -3.33
N ASP A 102 -7.59 8.42 -2.02
CA ASP A 102 -6.44 9.09 -1.41
C ASP A 102 -5.32 8.09 -1.15
N VAL A 103 -4.13 8.35 -1.68
CA VAL A 103 -2.93 7.59 -1.34
C VAL A 103 -2.22 8.26 -0.16
N VAL A 104 -2.01 7.53 0.93
CA VAL A 104 -1.21 7.92 2.10
C VAL A 104 0.01 7.00 2.18
N PRO A 105 1.22 7.51 1.88
CA PRO A 105 2.44 6.74 2.01
C PRO A 105 2.80 6.46 3.47
N LEU A 106 3.21 5.24 3.75
CA LEU A 106 3.72 4.77 5.03
C LEU A 106 5.21 4.46 4.87
N ARG A 107 6.08 5.37 5.29
CA ARG A 107 7.53 5.19 5.19
C ARG A 107 8.00 4.18 6.23
N VAL A 108 8.47 3.04 5.77
CA VAL A 108 8.96 1.94 6.64
C VAL A 108 10.44 1.66 6.48
N ASP A 109 11.09 2.34 5.54
CA ASP A 109 12.50 2.20 5.21
C ASP A 109 13.17 3.57 5.02
N ASP A 110 14.50 3.60 5.06
CA ASP A 110 15.29 4.79 4.80
C ASP A 110 15.21 5.24 3.35
N ILE A 111 15.05 4.29 2.41
CA ILE A 111 14.82 4.56 0.99
C ILE A 111 13.38 5.08 0.82
N TYR A 112 13.25 6.39 0.66
CA TYR A 112 11.97 7.07 0.43
C TYR A 112 12.13 8.30 -0.50
N PRO A 113 11.26 8.49 -1.51
CA PRO A 113 10.23 7.54 -1.98
C PRO A 113 10.83 6.18 -2.38
N PRO A 114 10.00 5.10 -2.43
CA PRO A 114 10.45 3.80 -2.93
C PRO A 114 11.14 3.91 -4.29
N ARG A 115 12.13 3.05 -4.51
CA ARG A 115 12.90 2.96 -5.77
C ARG A 115 12.83 1.53 -6.28
N PRO A 116 11.69 1.12 -6.86
CA PRO A 116 11.54 -0.24 -7.38
C PRO A 116 12.62 -0.54 -8.43
N PRO A 117 13.15 -1.77 -8.46
CA PRO A 117 14.21 -2.13 -9.40
C PRO A 117 13.74 -2.04 -10.86
N TRP A 118 14.65 -1.63 -11.73
CA TRP A 118 14.46 -1.56 -13.17
C TRP A 118 15.80 -1.71 -13.91
N GLY A 119 15.74 -2.03 -15.21
CA GLY A 119 16.93 -2.23 -16.05
C GLY A 119 16.68 -3.26 -17.17
N GLU A 120 17.66 -3.44 -18.07
CA GLU A 120 17.51 -4.33 -19.24
C GLU A 120 17.13 -5.77 -18.87
N ASP A 121 17.68 -6.25 -17.74
CA ASP A 121 17.45 -7.59 -17.19
C ASP A 121 16.22 -7.66 -16.26
N HIS A 122 15.48 -6.56 -16.10
CA HIS A 122 14.31 -6.48 -15.24
C HIS A 122 13.00 -6.48 -16.06
N ILE A 123 11.88 -6.84 -15.40
CA ILE A 123 10.54 -6.75 -16.03
C ILE A 123 10.22 -5.30 -16.40
N ASP A 124 10.62 -4.36 -15.54
CA ASP A 124 10.56 -2.94 -15.83
C ASP A 124 11.86 -2.48 -16.50
N LYS A 125 11.86 -2.35 -17.82
CA LYS A 125 13.07 -1.98 -18.58
C LYS A 125 13.38 -0.49 -18.55
N HIS A 126 12.38 0.33 -18.28
CA HIS A 126 12.44 1.77 -18.48
C HIS A 126 12.19 2.59 -17.21
N GLY A 127 12.01 1.92 -16.06
CA GLY A 127 11.75 2.60 -14.78
C GLY A 127 10.35 3.19 -14.67
N ASP A 128 9.36 2.64 -15.37
CA ASP A 128 7.98 3.14 -15.31
C ASP A 128 7.38 2.99 -13.89
N ALA A 129 7.81 1.98 -13.13
CA ALA A 129 7.41 1.79 -11.74
C ALA A 129 7.89 2.94 -10.86
N GLU A 130 9.15 3.32 -11.00
CA GLU A 130 9.74 4.44 -10.26
C GLU A 130 9.08 5.76 -10.68
N ALA A 131 8.89 5.99 -11.98
CA ALA A 131 8.18 7.16 -12.49
C ALA A 131 6.74 7.26 -11.93
N LEU A 132 6.01 6.14 -11.82
CA LEU A 132 4.69 6.12 -11.20
C LEU A 132 4.73 6.49 -9.72
N VAL A 133 5.72 5.99 -8.99
CA VAL A 133 5.94 6.35 -7.58
C VAL A 133 6.16 7.85 -7.46
N GLU A 134 7.02 8.45 -8.29
CA GLU A 134 7.29 9.90 -8.28
C GLU A 134 6.04 10.72 -8.58
N MET A 135 5.17 10.25 -9.48
CA MET A 135 3.91 10.93 -9.80
C MET A 135 2.90 10.91 -8.65
N VAL A 136 2.80 9.80 -7.91
CA VAL A 136 1.82 9.63 -6.82
C VAL A 136 2.36 10.14 -5.47
N MET A 137 3.68 10.06 -5.30
CA MET A 137 4.41 10.41 -4.08
C MET A 137 5.51 11.44 -4.40
N PRO A 138 5.17 12.62 -4.94
CA PRO A 138 6.15 13.69 -5.15
C PRO A 138 6.76 14.15 -3.83
N ASN A 139 7.86 14.91 -3.86
CA ASN A 139 8.53 15.43 -2.67
C ASN A 139 7.61 16.23 -1.72
N SER A 140 6.51 16.79 -2.23
CA SER A 140 5.50 17.52 -1.45
C SER A 140 4.45 16.62 -0.78
N LYS A 141 4.43 15.31 -1.09
CA LYS A 141 3.45 14.35 -0.55
C LYS A 141 3.74 14.10 0.93
N VAL A 142 2.75 14.41 1.77
CA VAL A 142 2.79 14.08 3.20
C VAL A 142 2.75 12.56 3.37
N TYR A 143 3.62 12.03 4.23
CA TYR A 143 3.70 10.62 4.58
C TYR A 143 3.66 10.42 6.10
N LEU A 144 3.34 9.20 6.52
CA LEU A 144 3.49 8.77 7.90
C LEU A 144 4.83 8.05 8.05
N ASP A 145 5.72 8.59 8.89
CA ASP A 145 6.95 7.88 9.25
C ASP A 145 6.63 6.75 10.23
N CYS A 146 6.97 5.51 9.85
CA CYS A 146 6.64 4.27 10.54
C CYS A 146 7.87 3.47 10.96
N ARG A 147 9.11 3.93 10.67
CA ARG A 147 10.36 3.19 10.93
C ARG A 147 10.51 2.78 12.40
N ASP A 148 10.35 3.75 13.30
CA ASP A 148 10.56 3.53 14.75
C ASP A 148 9.25 3.27 15.54
N LYS A 149 8.12 3.17 14.84
CA LYS A 149 6.82 3.00 15.48
C LYS A 149 6.50 1.54 15.71
N LYS A 150 6.18 1.18 16.94
CA LYS A 150 5.51 -0.10 17.25
C LYS A 150 4.08 -0.10 16.71
N GLU A 151 3.50 -1.29 16.60
CA GLU A 151 2.15 -1.53 16.08
C GLU A 151 1.14 -0.62 16.78
N ASP A 152 1.12 -0.58 18.12
CA ASP A 152 0.22 0.27 18.92
C ASP A 152 0.34 1.77 18.62
N ALA A 153 1.55 2.22 18.25
CA ALA A 153 1.81 3.61 17.93
C ALA A 153 1.32 4.00 16.53
N LEU A 154 1.10 3.02 15.65
CA LEU A 154 0.50 3.23 14.33
C LEU A 154 -1.03 3.31 14.39
N VAL A 155 -1.61 2.97 15.53
CA VAL A 155 -3.06 2.96 15.76
C VAL A 155 -3.54 4.16 16.60
N ILE A 156 -2.70 5.18 16.88
CA ILE A 156 -2.98 6.20 17.93
C ILE A 156 -4.23 7.06 17.67
N ARG A 157 -5.13 7.01 18.67
CA ARG A 157 -6.23 7.90 19.10
C ARG A 157 -7.20 8.44 18.02
N THR A 158 -8.25 7.67 17.76
CA THR A 158 -9.61 8.23 17.61
C THR A 158 -10.08 8.78 18.95
#